data_AF-A0A4W5JTS2-F1
#
_entry.id   AF-A0A4W5JTS2-F1
#
_cell.length_a   1.000
_cell.length_b   1.000
_cell.length_c   1.000
_cell.angle_alpha   90.00
_cell.angle_beta   90.00
_cell.angle_gamma   90.00
#
_symmetry.space_group_name_H-M   'P 1'
#
loop_
_entity.id
_entity.type
_entity.pdbx_description
1 polymer ?
#
loop_
_entity_poly.entity_id
_entity_poly.type
_entity_poly.pdbx_seq_one_letter_code
_entity_poly.pdbx_strand_id
1 'polypeptide(L)' 'MLRGLTGLKTLMLRSNQLGCVDNTTFTGLSSVRLLSLYDNRISTIAPGAFTTLHSLSTM' A
#
# COMPACT_ATOMS: atom_id res chain seq x y z
N MET A 1 8.51 3.31 7.08
CA MET A 1 7.41 2.35 7.34
C MET A 1 6.23 3.13 7.89
N LEU A 2 5.09 3.13 7.17
CA LEU A 2 3.89 3.91 7.51
C LEU A 2 3.09 3.20 8.62
N ARG A 3 3.63 3.15 9.85
CA ARG A 3 2.97 2.48 10.98
C ARG A 3 2.00 3.43 11.69
N GLY A 4 0.87 2.90 12.15
CA GLY A 4 -0.03 3.61 13.07
C GLY A 4 -0.99 4.60 12.41
N LEU A 5 -1.03 4.67 11.07
CA LEU A 5 -1.98 5.52 10.34
C LEU A 5 -3.36 4.83 10.20
N THR A 6 -3.93 4.42 11.34
CA THR A 6 -5.15 3.61 11.40
C THR A 6 -6.38 4.33 10.85
N GLY A 7 -6.37 5.66 10.73
CA GLY A 7 -7.45 6.46 10.14
C GLY A 7 -7.24 6.86 8.67
N LEU A 8 -6.11 6.50 8.07
CA LEU A 8 -5.79 6.92 6.70
C LEU A 8 -6.73 6.22 5.70
N LYS A 9 -7.48 7.00 4.92
CA LYS A 9 -8.43 6.48 3.92
C LYS A 9 -7.86 6.44 2.52
N THR A 10 -6.93 7.33 2.21
CA THR A 10 -6.36 7.51 0.87
C THR A 10 -4.85 7.55 0.97
N LEU A 11 -4.18 6.69 0.20
CA LEU A 11 -2.72 6.63 0.11
C LEU A 11 -2.28 6.77 -1.35
N MET A 12 -1.78 7.95 -1.71
CA MET A 12 -1.28 8.26 -3.04
C MET A 12 0.24 8.12 -3.06
N LEU A 13 0.75 7.07 -3.68
CA LEU A 13 2.18 6.81 -3.88
C LEU A 13 2.55 6.83 -5.37
N ARG A 14 1.69 7.41 -6.21
CA ARG A 14 1.92 7.59 -7.65
C ARG A 14 3.23 8.35 -7.92
N SER A 15 3.91 8.00 -9.02
CA SER A 15 5.10 8.72 -9.51
C SER A 15 6.25 8.73 -8.51
N ASN A 16 6.49 7.58 -7.87
CA ASN A 16 7.61 7.35 -6.95
C ASN A 16 8.56 6.28 -7.48
N GLN A 17 9.51 5.84 -6.65
CA GLN A 17 10.55 4.87 -7.02
C GLN A 17 10.44 3.56 -6.24
N LEU A 18 9.21 3.15 -5.85
CA LEU A 18 8.99 1.87 -5.18
C LEU A 18 9.43 0.71 -6.08
N GLY A 19 10.41 -0.08 -5.64
CA GLY A 19 10.94 -1.22 -6.37
C GLY A 19 10.30 -2.55 -5.99
N CYS A 20 9.89 -2.70 -4.74
CA CYS A 20 9.22 -3.89 -4.25
C CYS A 20 8.10 -3.53 -3.27
N VAL A 21 7.10 -4.41 -3.19
CA VAL A 21 6.03 -4.35 -2.19
C VAL A 21 6.02 -5.69 -1.45
N ASP A 22 6.38 -5.66 -0.18
CA ASP A 22 6.42 -6.83 0.69
C ASP A 22 5.23 -6.87 1.66
N ASN A 23 5.12 -7.96 2.43
CA ASN A 23 4.03 -8.18 3.39
C ASN A 23 4.02 -7.18 4.56
N THR A 24 5.07 -6.37 4.70
CA THR A 24 5.20 -5.37 5.77
C THR A 24 4.99 -3.94 5.30
N THR A 25 4.97 -3.71 3.98
CA THR A 25 4.96 -2.38 3.37
C THR A 25 3.77 -1.55 3.81
N PHE A 26 2.58 -2.17 3.92
CA PHE A 26 1.33 -1.51 4.30
C PHE A 26 0.78 -1.92 5.67
N THR A 27 1.60 -2.56 6.51
CA THR A 27 1.14 -2.99 7.84
C THR A 27 0.65 -1.80 8.68
N GLY A 28 -0.56 -1.92 9.21
CA GLY A 28 -1.20 -0.90 10.05
C GLY A 28 -2.07 0.11 9.29
N LEU A 29 -2.21 -0.05 7.97
CA LEU A 29 -3.04 0.80 7.10
C LEU A 29 -4.44 0.21 6.86
N SER A 30 -5.06 -0.33 7.90
CA SER A 30 -6.31 -1.11 7.81
C SER A 30 -7.52 -0.32 7.26
N SER A 31 -7.50 1.01 7.34
CA SER A 31 -8.58 1.89 6.87
C SER A 31 -8.40 2.43 5.45
N VAL A 32 -7.30 2.13 4.77
CA VAL A 32 -7.07 2.63 3.41
C VAL A 32 -8.07 2.00 2.46
N ARG A 33 -8.78 2.85 1.72
CA ARG A 33 -9.79 2.50 0.72
C ARG A 33 -9.30 2.72 -0.71
N LEU A 34 -8.50 3.76 -0.89
CA LEU A 34 -7.89 4.14 -2.16
C LEU A 34 -6.36 4.09 -2.02
N LEU A 35 -5.72 3.21 -2.79
CA LEU A 35 -4.27 3.11 -2.90
C LEU A 35 -3.88 3.41 -4.34
N SER A 36 -2.91 4.28 -4.59
CA SER A 36 -2.34 4.44 -5.93
C SER A 36 -0.85 4.15 -5.90
N LEU A 37 -0.44 3.12 -6.66
CA LEU A 37 0.96 2.74 -6.87
C LEU A 37 1.43 2.96 -8.31
N TYR A 38 0.59 3.58 -9.14
CA TYR A 38 0.88 3.84 -10.54
C TYR A 38 2.18 4.63 -10.73
N ASP A 39 2.87 4.42 -11.85
CA ASP A 39 4.13 5.13 -12.15
C ASP A 39 5.18 4.95 -11.04
N ASN A 40 5.39 3.69 -10.65
CA ASN A 40 6.52 3.27 -9.82
C ASN A 40 7.40 2.29 -10.60
N ARG A 41 8.45 1.77 -9.96
CA ARG A 41 9.40 0.81 -10.54
C ARG A 41 9.22 -0.59 -9.95
N ILE A 42 7.98 -0.96 -9.61
CA ILE A 42 7.68 -2.17 -8.86
C ILE A 42 7.98 -3.38 -9.75
N SER A 43 9.03 -4.11 -9.42
CA SER A 43 9.43 -5.36 -10.10
C SER A 43 8.97 -6.60 -9.34
N THR A 44 8.61 -6.47 -8.06
CA THR A 44 8.20 -7.59 -7.22
C THR A 44 7.10 -7.20 -6.24
N ILE A 45 6.06 -8.02 -6.17
CA ILE A 45 4.98 -7.93 -5.18
C ILE A 45 4.91 -9.28 -4.47
N ALA A 46 5.09 -9.29 -3.16
CA ALA A 46 5.02 -10.51 -2.36
C ALA A 46 3.58 -11.06 -2.32
N PRO A 47 3.39 -12.39 -2.32
CA PRO A 47 2.10 -13.00 -2.04
C PRO A 47 1.58 -12.52 -0.68
N GLY A 48 0.45 -11.83 -0.72
CA GLY A 48 -0.18 -11.28 0.47
C GLY A 48 0.26 -9.86 0.86
N ALA A 49 1.00 -9.15 0.02
CA ALA A 49 1.47 -7.78 0.29
C ALA A 49 0.35 -6.79 0.67
N PHE A 50 -0.88 -7.04 0.23
CA PHE A 50 -2.06 -6.20 0.48
C PHE A 50 -3.02 -6.76 1.55
N THR A 51 -2.71 -7.90 2.19
CA THR A 51 -3.62 -8.60 3.13
C THR A 51 -4.00 -7.77 4.36
N THR A 52 -3.14 -6.82 4.74
CA THR A 52 -3.37 -5.92 5.88
C THR A 52 -4.23 -4.70 5.54
N LEU A 53 -4.52 -4.46 4.25
CA LEU A 53 -5.37 -3.38 3.76
C LEU A 53 -6.84 -3.80 3.77
N HIS A 54 -7.39 -4.06 4.96
CA HIS A 54 -8.73 -4.65 5.11
C HIS A 54 -9.88 -3.85 4.48
N SER A 55 -9.72 -2.53 4.34
CA SER A 55 -10.76 -1.65 3.77
C SER A 55 -10.55 -1.32 2.29
N LEU A 56 -9.55 -1.92 1.62
CA LEU A 56 -9.19 -1.55 0.25
C LEU A 56 -10.31 -1.86 -0.73
N SER A 57 -10.76 -0.85 -1.47
CA SER A 57 -11.79 -0.97 -2.49
C SER A 57 -11.31 -0.59 -3.88
N THR A 58 -10.26 0.23 -3.97
CA THR A 58 -9.76 0.77 -5.24
C THR A 58 -8.24 0.85 -5.22
N MET A 59 -7.60 0.30 -6.25
CA MET A 59 -6.15 0.26 -6.45
C MET A 59 -5.78 0.71 -7.87
#